data_AF-A0A925MMB9-F1
#
_entry.id   AF-A0A925MMB9-F1
#
_cell.length_a   1.000
_cell.length_b   1.000
_cell.length_c   1.000
_cell.angle_alpha   90.00
_cell.angle_beta   90.00
_cell.angle_gamma   90.00
#
_symmetry.space_group_name_H-M   'P 1'
#
loop_
_entity.id
_entity.type
_entity.pdbx_description
1 polymer ?
#
loop_
_entity_poly.entity_id
_entity_poly.type
_entity_poly.pdbx_seq_one_letter_code
_entity_poly.pdbx_strand_id
1 'polypeptide(L)'
;MAFHPVGCDLRPLMSMAMDTKRWVSHFEKNGANRSEPDWDAPLGVGGKALIELRKSIQQFQLGDGGGPGYLIAWNRQSILSDPELKRLIDLWFKEEREHSRLLGDALKRLGGEEIMSHWSFELFCGLRKFLGVGFELQALVGTEIVSHVYYKMLRKHCADPAIREMCGLIIRVDDGQIAFHKSRLAATVGKIYGPLWATLFR
;
A
#
# COMPACT_ATOMS: atom_id res chain seq x y z
N MET A 1 -11.71 -28.05 26.60
CA MET A 1 -10.61 -28.30 25.66
C MET A 1 -10.22 -26.96 25.05
N ALA A 2 -9.19 -26.31 25.56
CA ALA A 2 -8.79 -24.98 25.12
C ALA A 2 -7.95 -25.11 23.84
N PHE A 3 -8.44 -24.55 22.73
CA PHE A 3 -7.62 -24.31 21.55
C PHE A 3 -6.65 -23.18 21.90
N HIS A 4 -5.40 -23.54 22.24
CA HIS A 4 -4.31 -22.57 22.19
C HIS A 4 -3.97 -22.32 20.72
N PRO A 5 -4.15 -21.09 20.19
CA PRO A 5 -3.58 -20.77 18.89
C PRO A 5 -2.06 -20.82 19.06
N VAL A 6 -1.39 -21.61 18.23
CA VAL A 6 0.06 -21.57 18.08
C VAL A 6 0.40 -20.22 17.47
N GLY A 7 0.50 -19.20 18.32
CA GLY A 7 1.02 -17.89 17.95
C GLY A 7 2.49 -18.04 17.66
N CYS A 8 2.85 -18.16 16.38
CA CYS A 8 4.23 -17.94 15.96
C CYS A 8 4.57 -16.50 16.34
N ASP A 9 5.45 -16.34 17.34
CA ASP A 9 5.95 -15.03 17.73
C ASP A 9 6.85 -14.50 16.59
N LEU A 10 6.28 -13.65 15.74
CA LEU A 10 6.99 -13.04 14.61
C LEU A 10 7.96 -11.93 15.06
N ARG A 11 7.97 -11.54 16.35
CA ARG A 11 8.75 -10.41 16.87
C ARG A 11 10.27 -10.58 16.73
N PRO A 12 10.89 -11.70 17.14
CA PRO A 12 12.35 -11.86 16.99
C PRO A 12 12.77 -11.96 15.51
N LEU A 13 11.83 -12.31 14.63
CA LEU A 13 12.13 -12.67 13.24
C LEU A 13 12.07 -11.48 12.27
N MET A 14 11.15 -10.53 12.50
CA MET A 14 11.11 -9.30 11.71
C MET A 14 12.24 -8.32 12.09
N SER A 15 12.68 -8.33 13.35
CA SER A 15 13.76 -7.48 13.88
C SER A 15 15.17 -7.97 13.51
N MET A 16 15.42 -9.30 13.46
CA MET A 16 16.78 -9.84 13.25
C MET A 16 17.24 -9.95 11.78
N ALA A 17 16.37 -9.77 10.79
CA ALA A 17 16.67 -10.09 9.38
C ALA A 17 16.48 -8.94 8.38
N MET A 18 15.84 -7.83 8.77
CA MET A 18 15.80 -6.61 7.96
C MET A 18 16.64 -5.52 8.61
N ASP A 19 17.41 -4.78 7.80
CA ASP A 19 18.05 -3.54 8.25
C ASP A 19 16.98 -2.45 8.42
N THR A 20 16.26 -2.51 9.55
CA THR A 20 15.18 -1.58 9.89
C THR A 20 15.66 -0.13 9.86
N LYS A 21 16.90 0.13 10.28
CA LYS A 21 17.50 1.47 10.26
C LYS A 21 17.68 2.00 8.84
N ARG A 22 18.14 1.16 7.91
CA ARG A 22 18.22 1.52 6.48
C ARG A 22 16.84 1.89 5.93
N TRP A 23 15.81 1.11 6.22
CA TRP A 23 14.45 1.37 5.70
C TRP A 23 13.80 2.60 6.34
N VAL A 24 13.97 2.81 7.64
CA VAL A 24 13.57 4.07 8.30
C VAL A 24 14.24 5.27 7.62
N SER A 25 15.56 5.22 7.40
CA SER A 25 16.26 6.31 6.70
C SER A 25 15.79 6.49 5.25
N HIS A 26 15.44 5.41 4.56
CA HIS A 26 14.89 5.47 3.21
C HIS A 26 13.57 6.23 3.20
N PHE A 27 12.59 5.82 4.01
CA PHE A 27 11.27 6.48 4.08
C PHE A 27 11.35 7.95 4.52
N GLU A 28 12.23 8.26 5.46
CA GLU A 28 12.45 9.65 5.90
C GLU A 28 13.01 10.54 4.79
N LYS A 29 13.95 10.03 3.99
CA LYS A 29 14.53 10.76 2.85
C LYS A 29 13.58 10.85 1.67
N ASN A 30 12.80 9.80 1.43
CA ASN A 30 11.91 9.70 0.28
C ASN A 30 10.74 10.69 0.37
N GLY A 31 10.35 11.11 1.58
CA GLY A 31 9.37 12.18 1.79
C GLY A 31 9.91 13.60 1.57
N ALA A 32 11.22 13.79 1.40
CA ALA A 32 11.82 15.11 1.23
C ALA A 32 11.95 15.47 -0.26
N ASN A 33 11.68 16.74 -0.60
CA ASN A 33 11.91 17.31 -1.94
C ASN A 33 11.19 16.58 -3.09
N ARG A 34 9.87 16.38 -2.97
CA ARG A 34 9.01 15.94 -4.08
C ARG A 34 8.50 17.17 -4.84
N SER A 35 8.74 17.21 -6.14
CA SER A 35 8.09 18.20 -7.01
C SER A 35 6.66 17.77 -7.28
N GLU A 36 5.69 18.65 -7.03
CA GLU A 36 4.29 18.40 -7.38
C GLU A 36 4.11 18.27 -8.90
N PRO A 37 3.12 17.48 -9.35
CA PRO A 37 2.66 17.54 -10.74
C PRO A 37 2.21 18.95 -11.12
N ASP A 38 2.34 19.31 -12.39
CA ASP A 38 1.76 20.55 -12.92
C ASP A 38 0.23 20.43 -13.00
N TRP A 39 -0.44 20.66 -11.87
CA TRP A 39 -1.88 20.59 -11.73
C TRP A 39 -2.63 21.67 -12.52
N ASP A 40 -1.95 22.67 -13.07
CA ASP A 40 -2.51 23.76 -13.89
C ASP A 40 -2.33 23.54 -15.40
N ALA A 41 -1.62 22.48 -15.82
CA ALA A 41 -1.43 22.14 -17.22
C ALA A 41 -2.79 21.97 -17.96
N PRO A 42 -2.86 22.14 -19.30
CA PRO A 42 -4.08 21.88 -20.06
C PRO A 42 -4.60 20.45 -19.86
N LEU A 43 -5.92 20.28 -19.72
CA LEU A 43 -6.54 18.96 -19.58
C LEU A 43 -6.35 18.14 -20.87
N GLY A 44 -5.73 16.97 -20.73
CA GLY A 44 -5.46 16.06 -21.85
C GLY A 44 -6.51 14.96 -22.04
N VAL A 45 -7.59 14.97 -21.26
CA VAL A 45 -8.62 13.91 -21.25
C VAL A 45 -10.03 14.51 -21.21
N GLY A 46 -10.96 13.89 -21.93
CA GLY A 46 -12.34 14.36 -22.02
C GLY A 46 -13.34 13.24 -22.35
N GLY A 47 -14.61 13.62 -22.50
CA GLY A 47 -15.69 12.72 -22.90
C GLY A 47 -15.85 11.49 -21.99
N LYS A 48 -16.12 10.32 -22.58
CA LYS A 48 -16.32 9.06 -21.84
C LYS A 48 -15.06 8.62 -21.08
N ALA A 49 -13.87 8.85 -21.63
CA ALA A 49 -12.62 8.47 -20.99
C ALA A 49 -12.42 9.19 -19.65
N LEU A 50 -12.82 10.46 -19.56
CA LEU A 50 -12.77 11.24 -18.32
C LEU A 50 -13.67 10.61 -17.23
N ILE A 51 -14.88 10.20 -17.58
CA ILE A 51 -15.84 9.59 -16.62
C ILE A 51 -15.27 8.28 -16.05
N GLU A 52 -14.77 7.40 -16.93
CA GLU A 52 -14.22 6.12 -16.49
C GLU A 52 -12.90 6.27 -15.73
N LEU A 53 -12.08 7.24 -16.11
CA LEU A 53 -10.86 7.58 -15.39
C LEU A 53 -11.16 8.05 -13.96
N ARG A 54 -12.15 8.95 -13.78
CA ARG A 54 -12.58 9.40 -12.45
C ARG A 54 -13.00 8.22 -11.57
N LYS A 55 -13.87 7.33 -12.09
CA LYS A 55 -14.32 6.14 -11.35
C LYS A 55 -13.16 5.24 -10.93
N SER A 56 -12.20 5.04 -11.83
CA SER A 56 -10.99 4.25 -11.53
C SER A 56 -10.17 4.91 -10.43
N ILE A 57 -9.83 6.19 -10.58
CA ILE A 57 -9.03 6.93 -9.58
C ILE A 57 -9.73 6.97 -8.21
N GLN A 58 -11.05 7.08 -8.15
CA GLN A 58 -11.81 7.01 -6.89
C GLN A 58 -11.54 5.70 -6.11
N GLN A 59 -11.52 4.56 -6.80
CA GLN A 59 -11.27 3.27 -6.15
C GLN A 59 -9.82 3.16 -5.65
N PHE A 60 -8.86 3.62 -6.45
CA PHE A 60 -7.45 3.64 -6.05
C PHE A 60 -7.17 4.66 -4.93
N GLN A 61 -7.83 5.82 -4.93
CA GLN A 61 -7.70 6.83 -3.88
C GLN A 61 -8.17 6.30 -2.53
N LEU A 62 -9.30 5.57 -2.51
CA LEU A 62 -9.83 4.92 -1.31
C LEU A 62 -8.91 3.77 -0.83
N GLY A 63 -8.34 3.01 -1.77
CA GLY A 63 -7.44 1.88 -1.47
C GLY A 63 -6.05 2.28 -0.98
N ASP A 64 -5.42 3.25 -1.65
CA ASP A 64 -4.04 3.69 -1.45
C ASP A 64 -3.98 4.83 -0.44
N GLY A 65 -4.50 4.58 0.77
CA GLY A 65 -4.37 5.49 1.91
C GLY A 65 -5.57 6.40 2.21
N GLY A 66 -6.64 6.38 1.38
CA GLY A 66 -7.90 7.08 1.68
C GLY A 66 -8.75 6.37 2.74
N GLY A 67 -8.50 5.07 2.93
CA GLY A 67 -9.05 4.24 3.99
C GLY A 67 -8.24 4.22 5.28
N PRO A 68 -8.36 3.17 6.13
CA PRO A 68 -7.58 3.05 7.35
C PRO A 68 -6.06 3.05 7.08
N GLY A 69 -5.41 4.19 7.30
CA GLY A 69 -3.96 4.39 7.19
C GLY A 69 -3.17 3.85 8.38
N TYR A 70 -3.56 2.67 8.87
CA TYR A 70 -2.95 1.93 9.98
C TYR A 70 -3.37 0.45 9.93
N LEU A 71 -2.68 -0.42 10.67
CA LEU A 71 -3.06 -1.83 10.80
C LEU A 71 -4.37 -1.97 11.58
N ILE A 72 -5.37 -2.63 10.99
CA ILE A 72 -6.70 -2.81 11.60
C ILE A 72 -6.93 -4.21 12.14
N ALA A 73 -6.03 -5.17 11.88
CA ALA A 73 -6.11 -6.53 12.38
C ALA A 73 -6.28 -6.59 13.91
N TRP A 74 -7.11 -7.54 14.38
CA TRP A 74 -7.39 -7.73 15.81
C TRP A 74 -6.15 -8.04 16.65
N ASN A 75 -5.13 -8.69 16.07
CA ASN A 75 -3.87 -9.04 16.73
C ASN A 75 -2.69 -8.15 16.33
N ARG A 76 -2.93 -6.95 15.76
CA ARG A 76 -1.87 -6.02 15.32
C ARG A 76 -0.80 -5.70 16.38
N GLN A 77 -1.15 -5.80 17.66
CA GLN A 77 -0.24 -5.52 18.77
C GLN A 77 0.95 -6.48 18.81
N SER A 78 0.85 -7.67 18.20
CA SER A 78 2.01 -8.57 18.06
C SER A 78 3.15 -7.96 17.23
N ILE A 79 2.83 -7.00 16.36
CA ILE A 79 3.81 -6.23 15.57
C ILE A 79 4.06 -4.86 16.21
N LEU A 80 3.00 -4.13 16.57
CA LEU A 80 3.09 -2.75 17.04
C LEU A 80 3.70 -2.58 18.45
N SER A 81 3.91 -3.68 19.19
CA SER A 81 4.63 -3.63 20.47
C SER A 81 6.12 -3.39 20.32
N ASP A 82 6.69 -3.64 19.15
CA ASP A 82 8.07 -3.31 18.83
C ASP A 82 8.13 -1.85 18.33
N PRO A 83 8.81 -0.93 19.05
CA PRO A 83 8.87 0.48 18.68
C PRO A 83 9.52 0.74 17.31
N GLU A 84 10.51 -0.07 16.90
CA GLU A 84 11.17 0.10 15.61
C GLU A 84 10.26 -0.34 14.46
N LEU A 85 9.59 -1.49 14.60
CA LEU A 85 8.62 -1.95 13.62
C LEU A 85 7.40 -1.01 13.54
N LYS A 86 6.93 -0.52 14.68
CA LYS A 86 5.85 0.48 14.72
C LYS A 86 6.26 1.73 13.92
N ARG A 87 7.45 2.29 14.18
CA ARG A 87 7.95 3.47 13.45
C ARG A 87 8.01 3.21 11.95
N LEU A 88 8.50 2.04 11.55
CA LEU A 88 8.59 1.66 10.14
C LEU A 88 7.22 1.61 9.46
N ILE A 89 6.24 0.99 10.13
CA ILE A 89 4.85 0.90 9.64
C ILE A 89 4.21 2.29 9.56
N ASP A 90 4.42 3.14 10.56
CA ASP A 90 3.89 4.51 10.57
C ASP A 90 4.47 5.35 9.41
N LEU A 91 5.76 5.18 9.11
CA LEU A 91 6.42 5.83 7.97
C LEU A 91 5.87 5.34 6.63
N TRP A 92 5.66 4.03 6.49
CA TRP A 92 5.05 3.47 5.28
C TRP A 92 3.62 4.00 5.07
N PHE A 93 2.76 3.94 6.09
CA PHE A 93 1.40 4.50 5.99
C PHE A 93 1.38 6.02 5.78
N LYS A 94 2.44 6.74 6.14
CA LYS A 94 2.58 8.16 5.80
C LYS A 94 2.78 8.35 4.30
N GLU A 95 3.52 7.47 3.64
CA GLU A 95 3.64 7.49 2.17
C GLU A 95 2.33 7.09 1.50
N GLU A 96 1.63 6.07 2.00
CA GLU A 96 0.31 5.70 1.46
C GLU A 96 -0.69 6.86 1.52
N ARG A 97 -0.73 7.60 2.63
CA ARG A 97 -1.59 8.81 2.72
C ARG A 97 -1.22 9.86 1.68
N GLU A 98 0.05 9.95 1.31
CA GLU A 98 0.52 10.87 0.29
C GLU A 98 0.07 10.43 -1.11
N HIS A 99 -0.01 9.12 -1.39
CA HIS A 99 -0.64 8.60 -2.61
C HIS A 99 -2.11 9.01 -2.68
N SER A 100 -2.86 8.79 -1.59
CA SER A 100 -4.27 9.21 -1.52
C SER A 100 -4.45 10.70 -1.76
N ARG A 101 -3.59 11.55 -1.19
CA ARG A 101 -3.62 13.01 -1.42
C ARG A 101 -3.44 13.35 -2.91
N LEU A 102 -2.41 12.80 -3.54
CA LEU A 102 -2.13 13.00 -4.96
C LEU A 102 -3.30 12.56 -5.85
N LEU A 103 -3.92 11.43 -5.52
CA LEU A 103 -5.11 10.93 -6.24
C LEU A 103 -6.34 11.81 -6.00
N GLY A 104 -6.51 12.34 -4.79
CA GLY A 104 -7.53 13.34 -4.47
C GLY A 104 -7.37 14.62 -5.29
N ASP A 105 -6.14 15.12 -5.44
CA ASP A 105 -5.85 16.29 -6.27
C ASP A 105 -6.07 16.01 -7.76
N ALA A 106 -5.75 14.80 -8.23
CA ALA A 106 -6.14 14.34 -9.56
C ALA A 106 -7.67 14.31 -9.75
N LEU A 107 -8.44 13.84 -8.77
CA LEU A 107 -9.91 13.87 -8.85
C LEU A 107 -10.43 15.30 -8.93
N LYS A 108 -9.95 16.22 -8.09
CA LYS A 108 -10.33 17.65 -8.13
C LYS A 108 -10.05 18.26 -9.51
N ARG A 109 -8.84 18.08 -10.03
CA ARG A 109 -8.44 18.54 -11.37
C ARG A 109 -9.35 17.97 -12.46
N LEU A 110 -9.66 16.69 -12.36
CA LEU A 110 -10.55 16.04 -13.31
C LEU A 110 -12.01 16.44 -13.12
N GLY A 111 -12.39 17.18 -12.07
CA GLY A 111 -13.78 17.57 -11.76
C GLY A 111 -14.61 16.44 -11.13
N GLY A 112 -13.97 15.56 -10.37
CA GLY A 112 -14.59 14.51 -9.57
C GLY A 112 -14.37 14.72 -8.07
N GLU A 113 -15.03 13.90 -7.27
CA GLU A 113 -14.94 13.90 -5.80
C GLU A 113 -14.39 12.55 -5.31
N GLU A 114 -13.75 12.57 -4.15
CA GLU A 114 -13.32 11.35 -3.46
C GLU A 114 -14.54 10.52 -3.01
N ILE A 115 -14.36 9.21 -2.94
CA ILE A 115 -15.36 8.32 -2.34
C ILE A 115 -14.89 7.91 -0.96
N MET A 116 -15.82 7.89 0.00
CA MET A 116 -15.49 7.52 1.38
C MET A 116 -15.69 6.03 1.68
N SER A 117 -16.50 5.35 0.87
CA SER A 117 -16.73 3.92 1.01
C SER A 117 -17.16 3.26 -0.30
N HIS A 118 -16.92 1.95 -0.38
CA HIS A 118 -17.43 1.06 -1.39
C HIS A 118 -17.61 -0.33 -0.78
N TRP A 119 -18.63 -1.09 -1.20
CA TRP A 119 -18.97 -2.38 -0.58
C TRP A 119 -17.78 -3.37 -0.59
N SER A 120 -17.00 -3.39 -1.68
CA SER A 120 -15.83 -4.28 -1.80
C SER A 120 -14.70 -3.83 -0.88
N PHE A 121 -14.58 -2.53 -0.64
CA PHE A 121 -13.60 -1.94 0.26
C PHE A 121 -13.95 -2.25 1.73
N GLU A 122 -15.22 -2.18 2.10
CA GLU A 122 -15.69 -2.58 3.42
C GLU A 122 -15.45 -4.07 3.68
N LEU A 123 -15.76 -4.92 2.69
CA LEU A 123 -15.45 -6.34 2.75
C LEU A 123 -13.95 -6.60 2.91
N PHE A 124 -13.11 -5.91 2.13
CA PHE A 124 -11.66 -5.99 2.23
C PHE A 124 -11.15 -5.60 3.62
N CYS A 125 -11.67 -4.50 4.19
CA CYS A 125 -11.34 -4.08 5.54
C CYS A 125 -11.80 -5.09 6.59
N GLY A 126 -12.98 -5.70 6.41
CA GLY A 126 -13.48 -6.78 7.24
C GLY A 126 -12.50 -7.97 7.26
N LEU A 127 -12.10 -8.46 6.10
CA LEU A 127 -11.16 -9.57 5.97
C LEU A 127 -9.80 -9.26 6.61
N ARG A 128 -9.24 -8.07 6.36
CA ARG A 128 -8.01 -7.57 7.01
C ARG A 128 -8.13 -7.58 8.54
N LYS A 129 -9.27 -7.11 9.05
CA LYS A 129 -9.53 -7.03 10.49
C LYS A 129 -9.60 -8.40 11.14
N PHE A 130 -10.29 -9.36 10.53
CA PHE A 130 -10.60 -10.67 11.13
C PHE A 130 -9.53 -11.75 10.92
N LEU A 131 -8.87 -11.78 9.77
CA LEU A 131 -7.87 -12.83 9.45
C LEU A 131 -6.49 -12.59 10.10
N GLY A 132 -6.31 -11.43 10.75
CA GLY A 132 -5.12 -11.11 11.53
C GLY A 132 -4.01 -10.43 10.72
N VAL A 133 -2.98 -9.98 11.44
CA VAL A 133 -1.95 -9.04 10.94
C VAL A 133 -1.06 -9.64 9.85
N GLY A 134 -0.82 -10.95 9.89
CA GLY A 134 -0.06 -11.64 8.83
C GLY A 134 -0.78 -11.59 7.47
N PHE A 135 -2.09 -11.86 7.48
CA PHE A 135 -2.93 -11.73 6.28
C PHE A 135 -3.05 -10.26 5.87
N GLU A 136 -3.31 -9.35 6.81
CA GLU A 136 -3.41 -7.92 6.53
C GLU A 136 -2.16 -7.39 5.81
N LEU A 137 -0.96 -7.72 6.30
CA LEU A 137 0.29 -7.31 5.63
C LEU A 137 0.41 -7.90 4.23
N GLN A 138 0.03 -9.16 4.00
CA GLN A 138 0.05 -9.74 2.65
C GLN A 138 -0.97 -9.09 1.71
N ALA A 139 -2.16 -8.81 2.22
CA ALA A 139 -3.22 -8.14 1.47
C ALA A 139 -2.77 -6.74 1.03
N LEU A 140 -2.12 -5.98 1.91
CA LEU A 140 -1.60 -4.64 1.59
C LEU A 140 -0.45 -4.69 0.56
N VAL A 141 0.46 -5.67 0.63
CA VAL A 141 1.46 -5.87 -0.44
C VAL A 141 0.78 -6.21 -1.77
N GLY A 142 -0.29 -7.01 -1.72
CA GLY A 142 -1.08 -7.35 -2.90
C GLY A 142 -1.70 -6.11 -3.55
N THR A 143 -2.27 -5.20 -2.76
CA THR A 143 -2.82 -3.95 -3.28
C THR A 143 -1.73 -3.06 -3.88
N GLU A 144 -0.57 -2.94 -3.23
CA GLU A 144 0.56 -2.15 -3.72
C GLU A 144 1.11 -2.67 -5.07
N ILE A 145 1.20 -3.99 -5.25
CA ILE A 145 1.63 -4.56 -6.54
C ILE A 145 0.62 -4.24 -7.64
N VAL A 146 -0.68 -4.35 -7.34
CA VAL A 146 -1.75 -4.05 -8.30
C VAL A 146 -1.79 -2.56 -8.65
N SER A 147 -1.67 -1.68 -7.65
CA SER A 147 -1.64 -0.23 -7.86
C SER A 147 -0.40 0.20 -8.65
N HIS A 148 0.79 -0.35 -8.36
CA HIS A 148 2.00 -0.08 -9.14
C HIS A 148 1.84 -0.39 -10.64
N VAL A 149 1.22 -1.54 -10.96
CA VAL A 149 0.94 -1.92 -12.36
C VAL A 149 -0.10 -0.98 -12.97
N TYR A 150 -1.13 -0.59 -12.22
CA TYR A 150 -2.12 0.38 -12.65
C TYR A 150 -1.48 1.74 -12.96
N TYR A 151 -0.62 2.28 -12.10
CA TYR A 151 0.06 3.55 -12.35
C TYR A 151 1.01 3.49 -13.54
N LYS A 152 1.69 2.36 -13.76
CA LYS A 152 2.50 2.16 -14.98
C LYS A 152 1.64 2.20 -16.24
N MET A 153 0.47 1.57 -16.21
CA MET A 153 -0.48 1.60 -17.32
C MET A 153 -1.00 3.03 -17.55
N LEU A 154 -1.44 3.69 -16.48
CA LEU A 154 -2.01 5.03 -16.55
C LEU A 154 -0.98 6.05 -17.04
N ARG A 155 0.27 6.00 -16.55
CA ARG A 155 1.37 6.84 -17.03
C ARG A 155 1.66 6.66 -18.51
N LYS A 156 1.52 5.43 -19.03
CA LYS A 156 1.83 5.10 -20.43
C LYS A 156 0.70 5.53 -21.38
N HIS A 157 -0.55 5.42 -20.95
CA HIS A 157 -1.71 5.52 -21.83
C HIS A 157 -2.59 6.76 -21.60
N CYS A 158 -2.47 7.44 -20.46
CA CYS A 158 -3.16 8.71 -20.23
C CYS A 158 -2.51 9.82 -21.05
N ALA A 159 -3.33 10.65 -21.68
CA ALA A 159 -2.87 11.83 -22.42
C ALA A 159 -2.75 13.07 -21.52
N ASP A 160 -3.29 13.05 -20.29
CA ASP A 160 -3.19 14.18 -19.36
C ASP A 160 -1.78 14.26 -18.73
N PRO A 161 -1.05 15.37 -18.90
CA PRO A 161 0.33 15.50 -18.44
C PRO A 161 0.45 15.42 -16.91
N ALA A 162 -0.43 16.09 -16.17
CA ALA A 162 -0.42 16.11 -14.70
C ALA A 162 -0.64 14.70 -14.13
N ILE A 163 -1.59 13.93 -14.72
CA ILE A 163 -1.84 12.54 -14.30
C ILE A 163 -0.60 11.67 -14.56
N ARG A 164 0.11 11.87 -15.66
CA ARG A 164 1.34 11.11 -15.97
C ARG A 164 2.47 11.44 -15.00
N GLU A 165 2.61 12.70 -14.62
CA GLU A 165 3.58 13.16 -13.61
C GLU A 165 3.26 12.59 -12.24
N MET A 166 1.99 12.69 -11.80
CA MET A 166 1.49 12.07 -10.58
C MET A 166 1.82 10.57 -10.54
N CYS A 167 1.49 9.82 -11.61
CA CYS A 167 1.83 8.40 -11.69
C CYS A 167 3.36 8.17 -11.62
N GLY A 168 4.15 9.05 -12.22
CA GLY A 168 5.61 8.98 -12.16
C GLY A 168 6.18 9.20 -10.76
N LEU A 169 5.52 10.03 -9.94
CA LEU A 169 5.87 10.22 -8.53
C LEU A 169 5.51 8.98 -7.71
N ILE A 170 4.28 8.48 -7.85
CA ILE A 170 3.81 7.30 -7.11
C ILE A 170 4.69 6.08 -7.42
N ILE A 171 4.92 5.76 -8.70
CA ILE A 171 5.78 4.64 -9.12
C ILE A 171 7.18 4.70 -8.50
N ARG A 172 7.75 5.90 -8.34
CA ARG A 172 9.09 6.07 -7.75
C ARG A 172 9.10 5.70 -6.27
N VAL A 173 8.02 6.01 -5.56
CA VAL A 173 7.82 5.65 -4.15
C VAL A 173 7.59 4.15 -4.04
N ASP A 174 6.69 3.59 -4.86
CA ASP A 174 6.33 2.17 -4.88
C ASP A 174 7.55 1.26 -5.13
N ASP A 175 8.50 1.66 -5.98
CA ASP A 175 9.71 0.85 -6.21
C ASP A 175 10.53 0.64 -4.91
N GLY A 176 10.53 1.62 -4.01
CA GLY A 176 11.15 1.54 -2.68
C GLY A 176 10.37 0.63 -1.73
N GLN A 177 9.04 0.76 -1.70
CA GLN A 177 8.15 -0.05 -0.88
C GLN A 177 8.14 -1.52 -1.29
N ILE A 178 8.12 -1.82 -2.59
CA ILE A 178 8.23 -3.18 -3.11
C ILE A 178 9.56 -3.81 -2.70
N ALA A 179 10.66 -3.05 -2.74
CA ALA A 179 11.96 -3.54 -2.29
C ALA A 179 11.99 -3.80 -0.77
N PHE A 180 11.32 -2.96 0.02
CA PHE A 180 11.09 -3.18 1.45
C PHE A 180 10.30 -4.48 1.68
N HIS A 181 9.19 -4.69 0.98
CA HIS A 181 8.37 -5.89 1.10
C HIS A 181 9.06 -7.17 0.64
N LYS A 182 9.88 -7.10 -0.41
CA LYS A 182 10.75 -8.21 -0.80
C LYS A 182 11.72 -8.57 0.32
N SER A 183 12.34 -7.58 0.95
CA SER A 183 13.26 -7.79 2.08
C SER A 183 12.54 -8.43 3.27
N ARG A 184 11.32 -7.95 3.59
CA ARG A 184 10.46 -8.49 4.64
C ARG A 184 10.05 -9.93 4.37
N LEU A 185 9.61 -10.23 3.15
CA LEU A 185 9.20 -11.58 2.77
C LEU A 185 10.40 -12.53 2.78
N ALA A 186 11.56 -12.13 2.24
CA ALA A 186 12.77 -12.95 2.29
C ALA A 186 13.18 -13.31 3.73
N ALA A 187 13.05 -12.36 4.67
CA ALA A 187 13.26 -12.60 6.09
C ALA A 187 12.26 -13.60 6.73
N THR A 188 11.11 -13.83 6.09
CA THR A 188 9.99 -14.60 6.66
C THR A 188 9.71 -15.93 5.92
N VAL A 189 10.08 -16.05 4.63
CA VAL A 189 9.75 -17.18 3.73
C VAL A 189 10.39 -18.52 4.15
N GLY A 190 11.39 -18.52 5.03
CA GLY A 190 11.94 -19.76 5.59
C GLY A 190 11.13 -20.40 6.72
N LYS A 191 10.04 -19.78 7.20
CA LYS A 191 9.43 -20.15 8.50
C LYS A 191 7.89 -20.24 8.54
N ILE A 192 7.19 -19.95 7.44
CA ILE A 192 5.70 -19.91 7.40
C ILE A 192 5.07 -21.20 6.84
N TYR A 193 5.74 -21.92 5.95
CA TYR A 193 5.16 -23.12 5.35
C TYR A 193 5.47 -24.34 6.22
N GLY A 194 4.48 -24.75 7.02
CA GLY A 194 4.53 -26.05 7.70
C GLY A 194 4.61 -27.21 6.70
N PRO A 195 5.01 -28.43 7.14
CA PRO A 195 5.27 -29.57 6.26
C PRO A 195 4.11 -29.93 5.32
N LEU A 196 2.86 -29.59 5.69
CA LEU A 196 1.66 -29.76 4.87
C LEU A 196 1.65 -28.95 3.56
N TRP A 197 2.21 -27.74 3.55
CA TRP A 197 2.31 -26.91 2.34
C TRP A 197 3.38 -27.45 1.38
N ALA A 198 4.45 -28.02 1.91
CA ALA A 198 5.53 -28.63 1.12
C ALA A 198 5.10 -29.94 0.44
N THR A 199 4.08 -30.64 0.97
CA THR A 199 3.54 -31.86 0.37
C THR A 199 2.47 -31.63 -0.68
N LEU A 200 1.77 -30.49 -0.66
CA LEU A 200 0.65 -30.23 -1.57
C LEU A 200 1.06 -29.61 -2.91
N PHE A 201 2.24 -29.00 -3.00
CA PHE A 201 2.69 -28.23 -4.17
C PHE A 201 4.08 -28.63 -4.66
N ARG A 202 4.46 -29.90 -4.47
CA ARG A 202 5.66 -30.49 -5.06
C ARG A 202 5.30 -31.27 -6.31
#